data_AF-A0A6B3FQ39-F1
#
_entry.id   AF-A0A6B3FQ39-F1
#
_cell.length_a   1.000
_cell.length_b   1.000
_cell.length_c   1.000
_cell.angle_alpha   90.00
_cell.angle_beta   90.00
_cell.angle_gamma   90.00
#
_symmetry.space_group_name_H-M   'P 1'
#
loop_
_entity.id
_entity.type
_entity.pdbx_description
1 polymer ?
#
loop_
_entity_poly.entity_id
_entity_poly.type
_entity_poly.pdbx_seq_one_letter_code
_entity_poly.pdbx_strand_id
1 'polypeptide(L)' 'SPARVSKVEVVDLGARSARVTVPDYQLSLAIGKEGQNARLAARLTGWRIDIRPDTETDEERENADRERAERARERSERR' A
#
# COMPACT_ATOMS: atom_id res chain seq x y z
N SER A 1 -4.06 -2.57 -22.31
CA SER A 1 -3.65 -3.68 -21.43
C SER A 1 -3.77 -3.25 -19.98
N PRO A 2 -4.29 -4.08 -19.07
CA PRO A 2 -4.44 -3.74 -17.64
C PRO A 2 -3.08 -3.68 -16.92
N ALA A 3 -3.04 -3.00 -15.77
CA ALA A 3 -1.86 -2.95 -14.91
C ALA A 3 -1.61 -4.31 -14.22
N ARG A 4 -0.35 -4.62 -13.95
CA ARG A 4 0.04 -5.75 -13.12
C ARG A 4 0.17 -5.32 -11.66
N VAL A 5 -0.29 -6.19 -10.78
CA VAL A 5 -0.23 -5.99 -9.32
C VAL A 5 0.88 -6.86 -8.74
N SER A 6 1.68 -6.25 -7.86
CA SER A 6 2.76 -6.95 -7.15
C SER A 6 2.23 -7.61 -5.89
N LYS A 7 1.35 -6.92 -5.15
CA LYS A 7 0.81 -7.40 -3.87
C LYS A 7 -0.60 -6.84 -3.64
N VAL A 8 -1.44 -7.61 -2.96
CA VAL A 8 -2.75 -7.17 -2.48
C VAL A 8 -2.87 -7.56 -1.01
N GLU A 9 -3.20 -6.58 -0.17
CA GLU A 9 -3.35 -6.75 1.28
C GLU A 9 -4.72 -6.25 1.72
N VAL A 10 -5.42 -7.03 2.52
CA VAL A 10 -6.65 -6.57 3.14
C VAL A 10 -6.28 -5.74 4.36
N VAL A 11 -6.59 -4.44 4.31
CA VAL A 11 -6.31 -3.50 5.40
C VAL A 11 -7.40 -3.60 6.46
N ASP A 12 -8.66 -3.71 6.03
CA ASP A 12 -9.80 -3.79 6.93
C ASP A 12 -10.89 -4.65 6.30
N LEU A 13 -11.22 -5.77 6.94
CA LEU A 13 -12.29 -6.67 6.51
C LEU A 13 -13.69 -6.08 6.73
N GLY A 14 -13.90 -5.33 7.81
CA GLY A 14 -15.18 -4.72 8.16
C GLY A 14 -15.51 -3.55 7.24
N ALA A 15 -14.53 -2.68 6.97
CA ALA A 15 -14.66 -1.58 6.03
C ALA A 15 -14.50 -1.99 4.55
N ARG A 16 -14.22 -3.29 4.29
CA ARG A 16 -13.90 -3.85 2.97
C ARG A 16 -12.84 -3.01 2.24
N SER A 17 -11.73 -2.77 2.91
CA SER A 17 -10.62 -1.98 2.40
C SER A 17 -9.44 -2.88 2.05
N ALA A 18 -8.94 -2.72 0.84
CA ALA A 18 -7.78 -3.42 0.32
C ALA A 18 -6.73 -2.42 -0.18
N ARG A 19 -5.47 -2.69 0.13
CA ARG A 19 -4.30 -2.01 -0.40
C ARG A 19 -3.70 -2.85 -1.51
N VAL A 20 -3.38 -2.20 -2.61
CA VAL A 20 -2.82 -2.82 -3.81
C VAL A 20 -1.51 -2.14 -4.12
N THR A 21 -0.42 -2.92 -4.08
CA THR A 21 0.91 -2.46 -4.45
C THR A 21 1.15 -2.75 -5.92
N VAL A 22 1.51 -1.72 -6.68
CA VAL A 22 1.87 -1.81 -8.09
C VAL A 22 3.28 -1.24 -8.32
N PRO A 23 3.99 -1.67 -9.36
CA PRO A 23 5.23 -1.02 -9.72
C PRO A 23 5.01 0.45 -10.07
N ASP A 24 5.93 1.33 -9.67
CA ASP A 24 5.86 2.79 -9.92
C ASP A 24 5.50 3.16 -11.37
N TYR A 25 6.14 2.51 -12.34
CA TYR A 25 5.94 2.76 -13.76
C TYR A 25 4.53 2.39 -14.26
N GLN A 26 3.74 1.65 -13.47
CA GLN A 26 2.34 1.30 -13.75
C GLN A 26 1.33 2.00 -12.85
N LEU A 27 1.76 2.85 -11.91
CA LEU A 27 0.86 3.53 -10.99
C LEU A 27 -0.25 4.30 -11.73
N SER A 28 0.12 5.10 -12.73
CA SER A 28 -0.84 5.85 -13.54
C SER A 28 -1.78 4.95 -14.35
N LEU A 29 -1.28 3.82 -14.84
CA LEU A 29 -2.11 2.83 -15.57
C LEU A 29 -3.09 2.11 -14.62
N ALA A 30 -2.65 1.78 -13.41
CA ALA A 30 -3.45 1.14 -12.38
C ALA A 30 -4.59 2.04 -11.88
N ILE A 31 -4.29 3.34 -11.68
CA ILE A 31 -5.30 4.35 -11.31
C ILE A 31 -6.25 4.62 -12.49
N GLY A 32 -5.69 4.72 -13.70
CA GLY A 32 -6.41 5.10 -14.91
C GLY A 32 -6.73 6.60 -14.98
N LYS A 33 -7.21 7.06 -16.14
CA LYS A 33 -7.60 8.46 -16.33
C LYS A 33 -8.69 8.83 -15.31
N GLU A 34 -8.48 9.91 -14.55
CA GLU A 34 -9.41 10.37 -13.49
C GLU A 34 -9.78 9.29 -12.46
N GLY A 35 -8.89 8.30 -12.24
CA GLY A 35 -9.15 7.20 -11.32
C GLY A 35 -10.20 6.21 -11.82
N GLN A 36 -10.48 6.17 -13.13
CA GLN A 36 -11.52 5.31 -13.70
C GLN A 36 -11.31 3.83 -13.35
N ASN A 37 -10.08 3.33 -13.43
CA ASN A 37 -9.80 1.91 -13.18
C ASN A 37 -10.03 1.56 -11.70
N ALA A 38 -9.51 2.39 -10.79
CA ALA A 38 -9.73 2.23 -9.35
C ALA A 38 -11.23 2.30 -8.99
N ARG A 39 -11.97 3.24 -9.59
CA ARG A 39 -13.41 3.42 -9.34
C ARG A 39 -14.24 2.26 -9.88
N LEU A 40 -13.94 1.76 -11.08
CA LEU A 40 -14.62 0.60 -11.66
C LEU A 40 -14.35 -0.65 -10.82
N ALA A 41 -13.09 -0.89 -10.43
CA ALA A 41 -12.73 -2.02 -9.59
C ALA A 41 -13.42 -1.96 -8.21
N ALA A 42 -13.50 -0.78 -7.60
CA ALA A 42 -14.23 -0.57 -6.34
C ALA A 42 -15.73 -0.86 -6.49
N ARG A 43 -16.35 -0.44 -7.60
CA ARG A 43 -17.76 -0.73 -7.89
C ARG A 43 -18.03 -2.20 -8.18
N LEU A 44 -17.12 -2.88 -8.87
CA LEU A 44 -17.24 -4.30 -9.23
C LEU A 44 -17.07 -5.21 -8.02
N THR A 45 -16.13 -4.88 -7.13
CA THR A 45 -15.82 -5.70 -5.96
C THR A 45 -16.66 -5.31 -4.74
N GLY A 46 -17.08 -4.05 -4.65
CA GLY A 46 -17.64 -3.48 -3.42
C GLY A 46 -16.58 -3.21 -2.35
N TRP A 47 -15.31 -3.13 -2.73
CA TRP A 47 -14.19 -2.84 -1.84
C TRP A 47 -13.64 -1.44 -2.09
N ARG A 48 -13.13 -0.81 -1.04
CA ARG A 48 -12.24 0.35 -1.16
C ARG A 48 -10.86 -0.14 -1.57
N ILE A 49 -10.35 0.41 -2.67
CA ILE A 49 -9.07 0.00 -3.25
C ILE A 49 -8.12 1.20 -3.15
N ASP A 50 -7.09 1.06 -2.32
CA ASP A 50 -5.98 2.01 -2.21
C ASP A 50 -4.82 1.48 -3.05
N ILE A 51 -4.42 2.23 -4.09
CA ILE A 51 -3.35 1.82 -5.01
C ILE A 51 -2.08 2.60 -4.64
N ARG A 52 -1.02 1.88 -4.33
CA ARG A 52 0.25 2.42 -3.86
C ARG A 52 1.40 1.91 -4.72
N PRO A 53 2.43 2.72 -4.98
CA PRO A 53 3.66 2.23 -5.58
C PRO A 53 4.40 1.28 -4.62
N ASP A 54 5.27 0.44 -5.16
CA ASP A 54 6.15 -0.42 -4.39
C ASP A 54 7.19 0.37 -3.59
N THR A 55 7.73 1.46 -4.17
CA THR A 55 8.66 2.36 -3.45
C THR A 55 8.10 2.93 -2.16
N GLU A 56 6.85 3.42 -2.15
CA GLU A 56 6.23 3.96 -0.92
C GLU A 56 6.11 2.88 0.17
N THR A 57 5.88 1.62 -0.22
CA THR A 57 5.77 0.50 0.73
C THR A 57 7.13 0.15 1.34
N ASP A 58 8.21 0.30 0.57
CA ASP A 58 9.57 0.02 1.05
C ASP A 58 10.07 1.11 2.01
N GLU A 59 9.80 2.38 1.70
CA GLU A 59 10.13 3.51 2.58
C GLU A 59 9.41 3.43 3.94
N GLU A 60 8.12 3.07 3.95
CA GLU A 60 7.35 2.86 5.18
C GLU A 60 7.96 1.76 6.05
N ARG A 61 8.43 0.66 5.45
CA ARG A 61 9.08 -0.44 6.17
C ARG A 61 10.42 -0.03 6.74
N GLU A 62 11.26 0.64 5.96
CA GLU A 62 12.56 1.12 6.42
C GLU A 62 12.43 2.10 7.59
N ASN A 63 11.44 2.99 7.55
CA ASN A 63 11.17 3.92 8.66
C ASN A 63 10.67 3.19 9.91
N ALA A 64 9.74 2.23 9.76
CA ALA A 64 9.26 1.43 10.89
C ALA A 64 10.38 0.61 11.55
N ASP A 65 11.33 0.10 10.76
CA ASP A 65 12.47 -0.66 11.26
C ASP A 65 13.51 0.23 11.94
N ARG A 66 13.77 1.44 11.39
CA ARG A 66 14.59 2.47 12.05
C ARG A 66 14.02 2.87 13.41
N GLU A 67 12.73 3.18 13.49
CA GLU A 67 12.07 3.53 14.76
C GLU A 67 12.12 2.38 15.77
N ARG A 68 11.93 1.14 15.33
CA ARG A 68 12.06 -0.03 16.20
C ARG A 68 13.48 -0.18 16.75
N ALA A 69 14.50 0.01 15.91
CA ALA A 69 15.89 -0.07 16.31
C ALA A 69 16.25 1.04 17.32
N GLU A 70 15.75 2.25 17.10
CA GLU A 70 15.94 3.39 18.02
C GLU A 70 15.28 3.14 19.38
N ARG A 71 14.00 2.74 19.40
CA ARG A 71 13.28 2.37 20.64
C ARG A 71 13.95 1.21 21.38
N ALA A 72 14.56 0.27 20.68
CA ALA A 72 15.29 -0.83 21.29
C ALA A 72 16.59 -0.36 21.97
N ARG A 73 17.33 0.56 21.32
CA ARG A 73 18.54 1.18 21.90
C ARG A 73 18.21 2.02 23.13
N GLU A 74 17.16 2.84 23.09
CA GLU A 74 16.73 3.63 24.24
C GLU A 74 16.30 2.76 25.44
N ARG A 75 15.67 1.60 25.17
CA ARG A 75 15.31 0.64 26.22
C ARG A 75 16.51 -0.07 26.84
N SER A 76 17.59 -0.28 26.07
CA SER A 76 18.81 -0.89 26.60
C SER A 76 19.64 0.08 27.43
N GLU A 77 19.60 1.37 27.12
CA GLU A 77 20.36 2.41 27.85
C GLU A 77 19.69 2.87 29.16
N ARG A 78 18.40 2.55 29.34
CA ARG A 78 17.65 2.82 30.58
C ARG A 78 17.70 1.67 31.60
N ARG A 79 18.47 0.60 31.34
CA ARG A 79 18.74 -0.50 32.28
C ARG A 79 20.15 -0.40 32.82
#